data_AF-A0A966MQS7-F1
#
_entry.id   AF-A0A966MQS7-F1
#
_cell.length_a   1.000
_cell.length_b   1.000
_cell.length_c   1.000
_cell.angle_alpha   90.00
_cell.angle_beta   90.00
_cell.angle_gamma   90.00
#
_symmetry.space_group_name_H-M   'P 1'
#
loop_
_entity.id
_entity.type
_entity.pdbx_description
1 polymer ?
#
loop_
_entity_poly.entity_id
_entity_poly.type
_entity_poly.pdbx_seq_one_letter_code
_entity_poly.pdbx_strand_id
1 'polypeptide(L)'
;TEIVDQKLRYPNTALVALKFDAQQFGAIPTRAYLMRGIKVAIPNNATVDTSTYPGRITYSGVWGGTFAAAQWTSDPAWCLWDLLTNTRYGAGLPAASLDKFSFYAISQYCNELLPNGFGGLEPRFSCNVNIQTEEEAFNLIEEMTTIFRGMAWWSAGSVALSCDRPVDTSYLLTPANVVEGLFIYEGSSLKSRHTVCIVQYMEMDKRDVAYEYVEDAAAVAKYGLIVSQPAPRSRWMMT
;
A
#
# COMPACT_ATOMS: atom_id res chain seq x y z
N THR A 1 -11.09 -19.10 -39.56
CA THR A 1 -10.57 -17.82 -39.04
C THR A 1 -9.19 -17.62 -39.62
N GLU A 2 -9.04 -16.64 -40.49
CA GLU A 2 -7.73 -16.26 -41.03
C GLU A 2 -7.02 -15.42 -39.96
N ILE A 3 -5.90 -15.92 -39.46
CA ILE A 3 -5.09 -15.21 -38.46
C ILE A 3 -4.12 -14.32 -39.24
N VAL A 4 -4.34 -13.02 -39.16
CA VAL A 4 -3.43 -12.03 -39.74
C VAL A 4 -2.43 -11.61 -38.66
N ASP A 5 -1.20 -12.08 -38.78
CA ASP A 5 -0.12 -11.75 -37.84
C ASP A 5 0.46 -10.36 -38.14
N GLN A 6 0.13 -9.37 -37.30
CA GLN A 6 0.79 -8.08 -37.32
C GLN A 6 1.95 -8.05 -36.32
N LYS A 7 3.15 -7.68 -36.79
CA LYS A 7 4.32 -7.43 -35.93
C LYS A 7 4.20 -6.07 -35.23
N LEU A 8 3.43 -6.04 -34.16
CA LEU A 8 3.36 -4.88 -33.26
C LEU A 8 4.40 -5.04 -32.15
N ARG A 9 5.21 -4.00 -31.91
CA ARG A 9 6.09 -3.95 -30.73
C ARG A 9 5.22 -3.49 -29.55
N TYR A 10 5.03 -4.35 -28.56
CA TYR A 10 4.36 -4.01 -27.30
C TYR A 10 5.39 -3.86 -26.18
N PRO A 11 6.19 -2.76 -26.17
CA PRO A 11 7.16 -2.54 -25.11
C PRO A 11 6.45 -2.42 -23.76
N ASN A 12 7.10 -2.88 -22.70
CA ASN A 12 6.61 -2.77 -21.31
C ASN A 12 5.23 -3.41 -21.08
N THR A 13 4.92 -4.49 -21.81
CA THR A 13 3.68 -5.26 -21.71
C THR A 13 4.01 -6.74 -21.55
N ALA A 14 3.29 -7.45 -20.68
CA ALA A 14 3.29 -8.90 -20.62
C ALA A 14 2.03 -9.42 -21.33
N LEU A 15 2.19 -10.36 -22.26
CA LEU A 15 1.08 -10.96 -23.01
C LEU A 15 0.93 -12.43 -22.62
N VAL A 16 -0.30 -12.84 -22.34
CA VAL A 16 -0.66 -14.24 -22.09
C VAL A 16 -1.72 -14.65 -23.10
N ALA A 17 -1.41 -15.66 -23.90
CA ALA A 17 -2.34 -16.27 -24.85
C ALA A 17 -2.71 -17.68 -24.36
N LEU A 18 -4.00 -18.01 -24.41
CA LEU A 18 -4.51 -19.35 -24.10
C LEU A 18 -5.34 -19.81 -25.28
N LYS A 19 -5.16 -21.08 -25.67
CA LYS A 19 -5.96 -21.75 -26.69
C LYS A 19 -6.73 -22.88 -26.02
N PHE A 20 -8.04 -22.88 -26.20
CA PHE A 20 -8.95 -23.92 -25.70
C PHE A 20 -9.86 -24.36 -26.85
N ASP A 21 -10.35 -25.59 -26.77
CA ASP A 21 -11.27 -26.14 -27.76
C ASP A 21 -12.67 -25.55 -27.54
N ALA A 22 -13.28 -25.05 -28.61
CA ALA A 22 -14.62 -24.48 -28.60
C ALA A 22 -15.70 -25.54 -28.30
N GLN A 23 -15.40 -26.84 -28.48
CA GLN A 23 -16.32 -27.91 -28.10
C GLN A 23 -16.43 -28.10 -26.58
N GLN A 24 -15.38 -27.74 -25.83
CA GLN A 24 -15.34 -27.92 -24.37
C GLN A 24 -15.82 -26.69 -23.60
N PHE A 25 -15.80 -25.51 -24.22
CA PHE A 25 -16.20 -24.25 -23.59
C PHE A 25 -17.25 -23.51 -24.44
N GLY A 26 -18.48 -23.40 -23.91
CA GLY A 26 -19.57 -22.66 -24.55
C GLY A 26 -19.44 -21.13 -24.50
N ALA A 27 -18.46 -20.60 -23.75
CA ALA A 27 -18.14 -19.18 -23.66
C ALA A 27 -16.65 -18.99 -23.31
N ILE A 28 -16.13 -17.77 -23.50
CA ILE A 28 -14.77 -17.42 -23.08
C ILE A 28 -14.68 -17.54 -21.54
N PRO A 29 -13.78 -18.36 -20.98
CA PRO A 29 -13.68 -18.54 -19.54
C PRO A 29 -13.11 -17.30 -18.85
N THR A 30 -13.61 -17.00 -17.65
CA THR A 30 -13.01 -16.03 -16.73
C THR A 30 -11.66 -16.54 -16.24
N ARG A 31 -10.67 -15.65 -16.11
CA ARG A 31 -9.29 -16.01 -15.79
C ARG A 31 -8.77 -15.18 -14.64
N ALA A 32 -8.00 -15.82 -13.78
CA ALA A 32 -7.25 -15.17 -12.71
C ALA A 32 -5.80 -15.61 -12.80
N TYR A 33 -4.88 -14.65 -12.64
CA TYR A 33 -3.44 -14.88 -12.76
C TYR A 33 -2.75 -14.43 -11.49
N LEU A 34 -1.86 -15.28 -10.97
CA LEU A 34 -0.91 -14.87 -9.95
C LEU A 34 0.31 -14.27 -10.66
N MET A 35 0.52 -12.97 -10.48
CA MET A 35 1.61 -12.25 -11.13
C MET A 35 2.42 -11.47 -10.10
N ARG A 36 3.74 -11.49 -10.28
CA ARG A 36 4.64 -10.50 -9.68
C ARG A 36 4.53 -9.24 -10.53
N GLY A 37 4.13 -8.14 -9.91
CA GLY A 37 3.85 -6.86 -10.58
C GLY A 37 5.09 -6.18 -11.16
N ILE A 38 5.06 -4.85 -11.20
CA ILE A 38 6.16 -4.04 -11.73
C ILE A 38 7.41 -4.21 -10.84
N LYS A 39 8.59 -4.19 -11.46
CA LYS A 39 9.87 -4.15 -10.75
C LYS A 39 10.21 -2.70 -10.45
N VAL A 40 10.55 -2.41 -9.20
CA VAL A 40 10.88 -1.07 -8.73
C VAL A 40 12.35 -0.99 -8.31
N ALA A 41 12.94 0.20 -8.39
CA ALA A 41 14.29 0.42 -7.90
C ALA A 41 14.30 0.35 -6.36
N ILE A 42 15.18 -0.48 -5.80
CA ILE A 42 15.35 -0.64 -4.35
C ILE A 42 16.77 -0.24 -3.93
N PRO A 43 17.01 0.13 -2.66
CA PRO A 43 18.33 0.44 -2.13
C PRO A 43 19.35 -0.64 -2.47
N ASN A 44 20.60 -0.25 -2.75
CA ASN A 44 21.65 -1.21 -3.10
C ASN A 44 22.03 -2.18 -1.97
N ASN A 45 21.65 -1.86 -0.74
CA ASN A 45 21.84 -2.70 0.43
C ASN A 45 20.58 -3.51 0.80
N ALA A 46 19.53 -3.43 -0.01
CA ALA A 46 18.29 -4.18 0.13
C ALA A 46 18.42 -5.57 -0.50
N THR A 47 17.78 -6.57 0.10
CA THR A 47 17.58 -7.90 -0.48
C THR A 47 16.10 -8.26 -0.39
N VAL A 48 15.51 -8.65 -1.51
CA VAL A 48 14.12 -9.12 -1.55
C VAL A 48 14.07 -10.60 -1.19
N ASP A 49 13.24 -10.96 -0.21
CA ASP A 49 12.88 -12.34 0.08
C ASP A 49 11.89 -12.85 -0.97
N THR A 50 12.23 -13.96 -1.61
CA THR A 50 11.37 -14.63 -2.60
C THR A 50 10.87 -16.00 -2.13
N SER A 51 11.22 -16.43 -0.92
CA SER A 51 10.89 -17.73 -0.36
C SER A 51 9.91 -17.63 0.81
N THR A 52 10.34 -17.05 1.94
CA THR A 52 9.61 -17.19 3.21
C THR A 52 8.55 -16.12 3.36
N TYR A 53 8.92 -14.87 3.08
CA TYR A 53 8.02 -13.72 3.07
C TYR A 53 8.11 -13.03 1.70
N PRO A 54 7.44 -13.56 0.66
CA PRO A 54 7.58 -13.06 -0.70
C PRO A 54 7.36 -11.54 -0.81
N GLY A 55 8.37 -10.85 -1.32
CA GLY A 55 8.33 -9.41 -1.60
C GLY A 55 8.82 -8.53 -0.45
N ARG A 56 9.03 -9.09 0.74
CA ARG A 56 9.65 -8.41 1.88
C ARG A 56 11.09 -8.04 1.57
N ILE A 57 11.53 -6.88 2.05
CA ILE A 57 12.92 -6.41 1.95
C ILE A 57 13.64 -6.54 3.29
N THR A 58 14.91 -6.95 3.24
CA THR A 58 15.87 -6.81 4.35
C THR A 58 17.01 -5.89 3.95
N TYR A 59 17.59 -5.20 4.93
CA TYR A 59 18.71 -4.30 4.72
C TYR A 59 19.97 -4.81 5.41
N SER A 60 21.12 -4.66 4.77
CA SER A 60 22.43 -4.98 5.34
C SER A 60 23.32 -3.75 5.40
N GLY A 61 23.85 -3.44 6.58
CA GLY A 61 24.71 -2.26 6.77
C GLY A 61 24.00 -0.92 6.59
N VAL A 62 24.79 0.15 6.49
CA VAL A 62 24.30 1.53 6.32
C VAL A 62 24.09 1.82 4.83
N TRP A 63 22.92 2.35 4.48
CA TRP A 63 22.62 2.70 3.10
C TRP A 63 23.29 4.02 2.69
N GLY A 64 24.02 3.98 1.57
CA GLY A 64 24.71 5.15 1.00
C GLY A 64 23.84 6.02 0.08
N GLY A 65 22.55 5.72 -0.06
CA GLY A 65 21.65 6.49 -0.91
C GLY A 65 21.65 6.12 -2.40
N THR A 66 22.26 4.99 -2.78
CA THR A 66 22.27 4.49 -4.16
C THR A 66 21.30 3.33 -4.35
N PHE A 67 20.71 3.21 -5.54
CA PHE A 67 19.77 2.14 -5.88
C PHE A 67 20.49 0.99 -6.61
N ALA A 68 19.99 -0.24 -6.41
CA ALA A 68 20.35 -1.40 -7.20
C ALA A 68 19.44 -1.54 -8.44
N ALA A 69 19.65 -2.61 -9.21
CA ALA A 69 18.77 -2.97 -10.31
C ALA A 69 17.32 -3.16 -9.82
N ALA A 70 16.36 -2.82 -10.67
CA ALA A 70 14.95 -2.92 -10.32
C ALA A 70 14.56 -4.38 -10.03
N GLN A 71 13.90 -4.60 -8.89
CA GLN A 71 13.43 -5.91 -8.44
C GLN A 71 11.95 -5.82 -8.08
N TRP A 72 11.27 -6.97 -8.14
CA TRP A 72 9.91 -7.05 -7.62
C TRP A 72 9.97 -7.03 -6.09
N THR A 73 9.11 -6.24 -5.45
CA THR A 73 8.93 -6.18 -3.99
C THR A 73 7.47 -5.84 -3.70
N SER A 74 7.02 -6.18 -2.49
CA SER A 74 5.72 -5.76 -1.94
C SER A 74 5.86 -4.63 -0.92
N ASP A 75 7.05 -4.01 -0.81
CA ASP A 75 7.28 -2.90 0.11
C ASP A 75 6.55 -1.62 -0.36
N PRO A 76 5.60 -1.08 0.44
CA PRO A 76 4.80 0.07 0.03
C PRO A 76 5.64 1.33 -0.21
N ALA A 77 6.74 1.53 0.54
CA ALA A 77 7.56 2.73 0.41
C ALA A 77 8.26 2.80 -0.96
N TRP A 78 8.87 1.72 -1.44
CA TRP A 78 9.51 1.71 -2.76
C TRP A 78 8.52 1.61 -3.92
N CYS A 79 7.37 0.97 -3.72
CA CYS A 79 6.25 1.04 -4.67
C CYS A 79 5.77 2.48 -4.86
N LEU A 80 5.63 3.25 -3.77
CA LEU A 80 5.28 4.67 -3.82
C LEU A 80 6.39 5.51 -4.45
N TRP A 81 7.66 5.26 -4.11
CA TRP A 81 8.81 5.94 -4.72
C TRP A 81 8.80 5.81 -6.25
N ASP A 82 8.55 4.60 -6.74
CA ASP A 82 8.45 4.33 -8.17
C ASP A 82 7.24 5.05 -8.79
N LEU A 83 6.06 5.01 -8.15
CA LEU A 83 4.90 5.75 -8.60
C LEU A 83 5.14 7.28 -8.68
N LEU A 84 5.93 7.84 -7.77
CA LEU A 84 6.25 9.26 -7.78
C LEU A 84 7.27 9.63 -8.87
N THR A 85 8.29 8.79 -9.09
CA THR A 85 9.43 9.11 -9.95
C THR A 85 9.24 8.66 -11.40
N ASN A 86 8.37 7.68 -11.66
CA ASN A 86 8.19 7.14 -13.00
C ASN A 86 7.47 8.13 -13.91
N THR A 87 8.00 8.36 -15.11
CA THR A 87 7.44 9.31 -16.08
C THR A 87 6.39 8.71 -17.02
N ARG A 88 6.23 7.38 -17.03
CA ARG A 88 5.30 6.68 -17.93
C ARG A 88 3.92 6.49 -17.32
N TYR A 89 3.86 6.06 -16.07
CA TYR A 89 2.60 5.76 -15.36
C TYR A 89 2.50 6.47 -14.01
N GLY A 90 3.55 7.20 -13.61
CA GLY A 90 3.64 7.87 -12.33
C GLY A 90 3.56 9.39 -12.47
N ALA A 91 3.84 10.08 -11.37
CA ALA A 91 3.81 11.54 -11.30
C ALA A 91 5.02 12.22 -11.98
N GLY A 92 6.06 11.46 -12.37
CA GLY A 92 7.24 11.98 -13.07
C GLY A 92 8.06 12.99 -12.27
N LEU A 93 8.00 12.95 -10.94
CA LEU A 93 8.74 13.86 -10.07
C LEU A 93 10.25 13.58 -10.15
N PRO A 94 11.10 14.63 -10.21
CA PRO A 94 12.54 14.44 -10.15
C PRO A 94 12.94 13.76 -8.84
N ALA A 95 13.67 12.64 -8.91
CA ALA A 95 14.13 11.91 -7.72
C ALA A 95 14.94 12.79 -6.74
N ALA A 96 15.62 13.82 -7.23
CA ALA A 96 16.36 14.78 -6.41
C ALA A 96 15.46 15.69 -5.55
N SER A 97 14.18 15.82 -5.90
CA SER A 97 13.20 16.60 -5.12
C SER A 97 12.64 15.81 -3.93
N LEU A 98 12.80 14.48 -3.91
CA LEU A 98 12.24 13.60 -2.90
C LEU A 98 13.31 13.20 -1.87
N ASP A 99 12.94 13.19 -0.59
CA ASP A 99 13.82 12.69 0.46
C ASP A 99 13.78 11.16 0.53
N LYS A 100 14.67 10.53 -0.23
CA LYS A 100 14.85 9.07 -0.26
C LYS A 100 15.14 8.45 1.11
N PHE A 101 15.70 9.20 2.07
CA PHE A 101 16.01 8.66 3.40
C PHE A 101 14.75 8.51 4.26
N SER A 102 13.77 9.39 4.09
CA SER A 102 12.45 9.21 4.69
C SER A 102 11.76 7.94 4.17
N PHE A 103 11.80 7.67 2.86
CA PHE A 103 11.29 6.39 2.31
C PHE A 103 12.03 5.17 2.86
N TYR A 104 13.35 5.26 3.02
CA TYR A 104 14.15 4.19 3.60
C TYR A 104 13.73 3.87 5.04
N ALA A 105 13.54 4.89 5.88
CA ALA A 105 13.08 4.71 7.26
C ALA A 105 11.67 4.11 7.33
N ILE A 106 10.75 4.55 6.45
CA ILE A 106 9.40 3.99 6.33
C ILE A 106 9.47 2.52 5.89
N SER A 107 10.31 2.21 4.90
CA SER A 107 10.49 0.85 4.40
C SER A 107 11.01 -0.10 5.49
N GLN A 108 11.97 0.34 6.31
CA GLN A 108 12.46 -0.44 7.46
C GLN A 108 11.31 -0.79 8.42
N TYR A 109 10.42 0.16 8.69
CA TYR A 109 9.26 -0.05 9.54
C TYR A 109 8.23 -1.00 8.91
N CYS A 110 7.97 -0.88 7.61
CA CYS A 110 7.03 -1.73 6.88
C CYS A 110 7.47 -3.20 6.82
N ASN A 111 8.78 -3.44 6.72
CA ASN A 111 9.35 -4.78 6.58
C ASN A 111 9.70 -5.44 7.93
N GLU A 112 9.37 -4.83 9.07
CA GLU A 112 9.49 -5.49 10.36
C GLU A 112 8.54 -6.69 10.45
N LEU A 113 9.03 -7.83 10.94
CA LEU A 113 8.22 -9.03 11.10
C LEU A 113 7.43 -8.95 12.40
N LEU A 114 6.12 -9.16 12.31
CA LEU A 114 5.20 -9.19 13.43
C LEU A 114 4.49 -10.55 13.52
N PRO A 115 4.06 -10.97 14.73
CA PRO A 115 3.20 -12.13 14.87
C PRO A 115 1.89 -11.95 14.12
N ASN A 116 1.53 -12.92 13.28
CA ASN A 116 0.31 -12.89 12.47
C ASN A 116 -0.96 -13.34 13.25
N GLY A 117 -0.87 -13.50 14.57
CA GLY A 117 -1.97 -14.01 15.41
C GLY A 117 -2.25 -15.52 15.31
N PHE A 118 -1.67 -16.23 14.34
CA PHE A 118 -1.84 -17.68 14.10
C PHE A 118 -0.57 -18.50 14.37
N GLY A 119 0.41 -17.93 15.09
CA GLY A 119 1.68 -18.58 15.43
C GLY A 119 2.78 -18.48 14.37
N GLY A 120 2.55 -17.70 13.30
CA GLY A 120 3.55 -17.33 12.30
C GLY A 120 3.98 -15.86 12.41
N LEU A 121 4.84 -15.45 11.48
CA LEU A 121 5.24 -14.06 11.32
C LEU A 121 4.77 -13.52 9.96
N GLU A 122 4.60 -12.21 9.87
CA GLU A 122 4.31 -11.51 8.61
C GLU A 122 4.97 -10.12 8.60
N PRO A 123 5.29 -9.55 7.43
CA PRO A 123 5.72 -8.15 7.34
C PRO A 123 4.59 -7.23 7.84
N ARG A 124 4.94 -6.18 8.58
CA ARG A 124 3.99 -5.21 9.15
C ARG A 124 3.05 -4.63 8.10
N PHE A 125 3.57 -4.24 6.93
CA PHE A 125 2.78 -3.71 5.83
C PHE A 125 3.24 -4.31 4.50
N SER A 126 2.29 -4.53 3.59
CA SER A 126 2.58 -4.98 2.22
C SER A 126 1.64 -4.29 1.23
N CYS A 127 2.15 -4.04 0.03
CA CYS A 127 1.43 -3.36 -1.05
C CYS A 127 1.28 -4.30 -2.25
N ASN A 128 0.05 -4.74 -2.50
CA ASN A 128 -0.32 -5.58 -3.65
C ASN A 128 -1.54 -4.96 -4.35
N VAL A 129 -1.34 -3.80 -4.96
CA VAL A 129 -2.41 -3.02 -5.61
C VAL A 129 -2.37 -3.17 -7.13
N ASN A 130 -3.53 -3.02 -7.76
CA ASN A 130 -3.68 -2.96 -9.20
C ASN A 130 -4.39 -1.67 -9.58
N ILE A 131 -3.67 -0.75 -10.22
CA ILE A 131 -4.17 0.55 -10.65
C ILE A 131 -4.57 0.44 -12.12
N GLN A 132 -5.87 0.58 -12.40
CA GLN A 132 -6.43 0.38 -13.74
C GLN A 132 -6.97 1.66 -14.38
N THR A 133 -7.32 2.65 -13.57
CA THR A 133 -7.94 3.90 -14.00
C THR A 133 -7.03 5.08 -13.67
N GLU A 134 -7.17 6.15 -14.44
CA GLU A 134 -6.54 7.43 -14.13
C GLU A 134 -7.25 8.05 -12.92
N GLU A 135 -6.46 8.61 -12.01
CA GLU A 135 -6.93 9.32 -10.84
C GLU A 135 -6.06 10.55 -10.61
N GLU A 136 -6.57 11.53 -9.87
CA GLU A 136 -5.80 12.70 -9.47
C GLU A 136 -4.57 12.25 -8.66
N ALA A 137 -3.40 12.79 -9.03
CA ALA A 137 -2.13 12.26 -8.56
C ALA A 137 -1.97 12.34 -7.05
N PHE A 138 -2.40 13.44 -6.43
CA PHE A 138 -2.26 13.63 -4.99
C PHE A 138 -3.18 12.70 -4.20
N ASN A 139 -4.42 12.49 -4.65
CA ASN A 139 -5.33 11.51 -4.06
C ASN A 139 -4.73 10.10 -4.10
N LEU A 140 -4.18 9.66 -5.23
CA LEU A 140 -3.55 8.35 -5.35
C LEU A 140 -2.31 8.22 -4.43
N ILE A 141 -1.54 9.30 -4.27
CA ILE A 141 -0.40 9.33 -3.33
C ILE A 141 -0.90 9.19 -1.89
N GLU A 142 -1.96 9.91 -1.52
CA GLU A 142 -2.56 9.82 -0.19
C GLU A 142 -3.08 8.40 0.07
N GLU A 143 -3.82 7.81 -0.88
CA GLU A 143 -4.28 6.42 -0.79
C GLU A 143 -3.14 5.44 -0.59
N MET A 144 -2.05 5.56 -1.37
CA MET A 144 -0.86 4.73 -1.20
C MET A 144 -0.20 4.92 0.17
N THR A 145 -0.22 6.13 0.74
CA THR A 145 0.36 6.40 2.07
C THR A 145 -0.45 5.74 3.19
N THR A 146 -1.76 5.56 3.01
CA THR A 146 -2.61 4.89 4.01
C THR A 146 -2.18 3.46 4.30
N ILE A 147 -1.57 2.76 3.32
CA ILE A 147 -1.08 1.36 3.46
C ILE A 147 -0.12 1.21 4.64
N PHE A 148 0.75 2.19 4.87
CA PHE A 148 1.74 2.18 5.95
C PHE A 148 1.42 3.16 7.08
N ARG A 149 0.14 3.55 7.21
CA ARG A 149 -0.33 4.56 8.18
C ARG A 149 0.44 5.87 8.05
N GLY A 150 0.70 6.27 6.81
CA GLY A 150 1.40 7.49 6.48
C GLY A 150 0.50 8.64 6.14
N MET A 151 1.13 9.80 6.02
CA MET A 151 0.55 11.03 5.48
C MET A 151 1.56 11.64 4.52
N ALA A 152 1.08 12.08 3.36
CA ALA A 152 1.85 12.91 2.44
C ALA A 152 1.33 14.36 2.46
N TRP A 153 2.25 15.30 2.32
CA TRP A 153 1.91 16.72 2.19
C TRP A 153 2.90 17.43 1.27
N TRP A 154 2.48 18.56 0.73
CA TRP A 154 3.37 19.40 -0.07
C TRP A 154 4.20 20.32 0.83
N SER A 155 5.52 20.24 0.72
CA SER A 155 6.45 21.08 1.50
C SER A 155 7.72 21.37 0.71
N ALA A 156 8.23 22.60 0.81
CA ALA A 156 9.49 23.01 0.20
C ALA A 156 9.64 22.68 -1.31
N GLY A 157 8.53 22.67 -2.06
CA GLY A 157 8.53 22.42 -3.50
C GLY A 157 8.49 20.95 -3.92
N SER A 158 8.26 20.02 -2.99
CA SER A 158 8.07 18.60 -3.29
C SER A 158 7.12 17.91 -2.31
N VAL A 159 6.86 16.62 -2.55
CA VAL A 159 6.07 15.77 -1.65
C VAL A 159 6.94 15.32 -0.49
N ALA A 160 6.54 15.67 0.72
CA ALA A 160 7.08 15.16 1.97
C ALA A 160 6.13 14.11 2.55
N LEU A 161 6.68 13.15 3.30
CA LEU A 161 5.91 12.04 3.84
C LEU A 161 6.44 11.60 5.19
N SER A 162 5.50 11.12 6.01
CA SER A 162 5.75 10.63 7.36
C SER A 162 4.90 9.40 7.59
N CYS A 163 5.37 8.48 8.43
CA CYS A 163 4.59 7.35 8.88
C CYS A 163 4.32 7.45 10.38
N ASP A 164 3.12 7.03 10.78
CA ASP A 164 2.80 6.83 12.18
C ASP A 164 3.57 5.61 12.70
N ARG A 165 4.58 5.89 13.53
CA ARG A 165 5.40 4.88 14.19
C ARG A 165 5.78 5.37 15.58
N PRO A 166 6.01 4.47 16.55
CA PRO A 166 6.48 4.85 17.86
C PRO A 166 7.77 5.69 17.78
N VAL A 167 7.72 6.89 18.34
CA VAL A 167 8.84 7.82 18.47
C VAL A 167 8.80 8.46 19.85
N ASP A 168 9.96 8.91 20.32
CA ASP A 168 10.05 9.62 21.60
C ASP A 168 9.23 10.92 21.56
N THR A 169 8.67 11.29 22.71
CA THR A 169 7.89 12.52 22.86
C THR A 169 8.76 13.73 22.56
N SER A 170 8.34 14.56 21.60
CA SER A 170 9.08 15.76 21.18
C SER A 170 8.86 16.97 22.09
N TYR A 171 7.66 17.10 22.67
CA TYR A 171 7.29 18.22 23.52
C TYR A 171 6.48 17.77 24.73
N LEU A 172 6.85 18.28 25.91
CA LEU A 172 6.05 18.15 27.13
C LEU A 172 5.20 19.42 27.27
N LEU A 173 3.88 19.30 27.16
CA LEU A 173 2.95 20.42 27.37
C LEU A 173 2.39 20.39 28.79
N THR A 174 2.42 21.53 29.46
CA THR A 174 1.93 21.76 30.83
C THR A 174 1.21 23.12 30.87
N PRO A 175 0.34 23.39 31.86
CA PRO A 175 -0.28 24.71 31.99
C PRO A 175 0.73 25.88 32.02
N ALA A 176 1.98 25.61 32.41
CA ALA A 176 3.06 26.61 32.44
C ALA A 176 3.61 26.99 31.05
N ASN A 177 3.37 26.18 30.01
CA ASN A 177 3.87 26.42 28.65
C ASN A 177 2.76 26.55 27.60
N VAL A 178 1.51 26.65 28.05
CA VAL A 178 0.35 26.94 27.20
C VAL A 178 -0.04 28.40 27.38
N VAL A 179 -0.36 29.08 26.28
CA VAL A 179 -0.86 30.46 26.30
C VAL A 179 -2.10 30.51 27.19
N GLU A 180 -2.08 31.35 28.21
CA GLU A 180 -3.14 31.49 29.24
C GLU A 180 -3.36 30.24 30.11
N GLY A 181 -2.57 29.17 29.96
CA GLY A 181 -2.70 27.94 30.75
C GLY A 181 -4.02 27.19 30.57
N LEU A 182 -4.80 27.55 29.55
CA LEU A 182 -6.14 27.00 29.30
C LEU A 182 -6.07 25.85 28.29
N PHE A 183 -6.63 24.71 28.67
CA PHE A 183 -6.84 23.57 27.79
C PHE A 183 -8.32 23.46 27.44
N ILE A 184 -8.62 23.47 26.14
CA ILE A 184 -9.96 23.18 25.62
C ILE A 184 -9.94 21.73 25.15
N TYR A 185 -10.85 20.92 25.69
CA TYR A 185 -11.00 19.52 25.32
C TYR A 185 -12.27 19.36 24.49
N GLU A 186 -12.11 18.91 23.26
CA GLU A 186 -13.22 18.54 22.39
C GLU A 186 -13.20 17.04 22.12
N GLY A 187 -14.38 16.43 22.06
CA GLY A 187 -14.55 15.02 21.76
C GLY A 187 -15.37 14.83 20.51
N SER A 188 -15.04 13.80 19.74
CA SER A 188 -15.89 13.35 18.64
C SER A 188 -17.24 12.85 19.16
N SER A 189 -18.29 12.96 18.32
CA SER A 189 -19.62 12.43 18.62
C SER A 189 -19.56 10.92 18.87
N LEU A 190 -20.47 10.41 19.71
CA LEU A 190 -20.57 8.97 19.97
C LEU A 190 -20.79 8.18 18.67
N LYS A 191 -21.59 8.73 17.74
CA LYS A 191 -21.92 8.08 16.46
C LYS A 191 -20.73 7.93 15.52
N SER A 192 -19.71 8.78 15.65
CA SER A 192 -18.48 8.72 14.82
C SER A 192 -17.41 7.80 15.43
N ARG A 193 -17.66 7.20 16.60
CA ARG A 193 -16.72 6.28 17.25
C ARG A 193 -17.05 4.85 16.83
N HIS A 194 -16.48 4.42 15.71
CA HIS A 194 -16.66 3.05 15.23
C HIS A 194 -16.03 2.06 16.20
N THR A 195 -16.81 1.06 16.62
CA THR A 195 -16.38 0.00 17.55
C THR A 195 -16.09 -1.32 16.84
N VAL A 196 -16.52 -1.43 15.59
CA VAL A 196 -16.37 -2.60 14.75
C VAL A 196 -15.95 -2.16 13.36
N CYS A 197 -15.01 -2.89 12.77
CA CYS A 197 -14.64 -2.74 11.36
C CYS A 197 -14.84 -4.05 10.59
N ILE A 198 -15.34 -3.91 9.36
CA ILE A 198 -15.40 -5.01 8.40
C ILE A 198 -14.29 -4.76 7.38
N VAL A 199 -13.33 -5.67 7.32
CA VAL A 199 -12.18 -5.58 6.42
C VAL A 199 -12.42 -6.48 5.23
N GLN A 200 -12.28 -5.92 4.02
CA GLN A 200 -12.37 -6.66 2.78
C GLN A 200 -10.95 -6.95 2.26
N TYR A 201 -10.66 -8.20 1.91
CA TYR A 201 -9.39 -8.59 1.31
C TYR A 201 -9.57 -9.63 0.20
N MET A 202 -8.55 -9.78 -0.64
CA MET A 202 -8.53 -10.79 -1.70
C MET A 202 -7.90 -12.07 -1.13
N GLU A 203 -8.67 -13.15 -1.07
CA GLU A 203 -8.16 -14.44 -0.63
C GLU A 203 -7.43 -15.14 -1.78
N MET A 204 -6.15 -15.44 -1.61
CA MET A 204 -5.30 -15.94 -2.70
C MET A 204 -5.65 -17.38 -3.13
N ASP A 205 -6.14 -18.21 -2.21
CA ASP A 205 -6.50 -19.60 -2.50
C ASP A 205 -7.82 -19.70 -3.27
N LYS A 206 -8.85 -18.98 -2.81
CA LYS A 206 -10.18 -18.97 -3.46
C LYS A 206 -10.27 -18.01 -4.63
N ARG A 207 -9.32 -17.06 -4.74
CA ARG A 207 -9.30 -16.00 -5.76
C ARG A 207 -10.60 -15.20 -5.80
N ASP A 208 -11.16 -14.99 -4.61
CA ASP A 208 -12.40 -14.26 -4.41
C ASP A 208 -12.23 -13.29 -3.23
N VAL A 209 -13.16 -12.34 -3.15
CA VAL A 209 -13.20 -11.34 -2.09
C VAL A 209 -13.76 -11.96 -0.81
N ALA A 210 -12.98 -11.90 0.26
CA ALA A 210 -13.39 -12.27 1.60
C ALA A 210 -13.64 -11.03 2.47
N TYR A 211 -14.47 -11.20 3.50
CA TYR A 211 -14.76 -10.18 4.51
C TYR A 211 -14.44 -10.74 5.90
N GLU A 212 -13.69 -9.97 6.68
CA GLU A 212 -13.39 -10.28 8.06
C GLU A 212 -14.04 -9.24 8.98
N TYR A 213 -14.71 -9.72 10.02
CA TYR A 213 -15.33 -8.89 11.04
C TYR A 213 -14.38 -8.80 12.23
N VAL A 214 -13.97 -7.59 12.58
CA VAL A 214 -13.10 -7.33 13.73
C VAL A 214 -13.80 -6.37 14.68
N GLU A 215 -13.91 -6.76 15.94
CA GLU A 215 -14.54 -5.97 16.99
C GLU A 215 -13.57 -5.62 18.12
N ASP A 216 -13.68 -4.39 18.62
CA ASP A 216 -13.08 -4.00 19.89
C ASP A 216 -14.09 -4.24 21.01
N ALA A 217 -13.97 -5.39 21.69
CA ALA A 217 -14.89 -5.79 22.76
C ALA A 217 -15.01 -4.74 23.89
N ALA A 218 -13.93 -4.02 24.21
CA ALA A 218 -13.94 -2.99 25.25
C ALA A 218 -14.71 -1.74 24.79
N ALA A 219 -14.52 -1.33 23.53
CA ALA A 219 -15.25 -0.22 22.94
C ALA A 219 -16.74 -0.56 22.74
N VAL A 220 -17.05 -1.79 22.31
CA VAL A 220 -18.44 -2.29 22.16
C VAL A 220 -19.16 -2.30 23.52
N ALA A 221 -18.52 -2.77 24.59
CA ALA A 221 -19.12 -2.77 25.92
C ALA A 221 -19.44 -1.35 26.43
N LYS A 222 -18.65 -0.35 26.03
CA LYS A 222 -18.80 1.04 26.50
C LYS A 222 -19.74 1.89 25.63
N TYR A 223 -19.69 1.72 24.31
CA TYR A 223 -20.36 2.60 23.35
C TYR A 223 -21.42 1.90 22.49
N GLY A 224 -21.56 0.58 22.63
CA GLY A 224 -22.44 -0.24 21.81
C GLY A 224 -21.83 -0.58 20.45
N LEU A 225 -22.63 -1.27 19.63
CA LEU A 225 -22.24 -1.69 18.29
C LEU A 225 -22.38 -0.52 17.30
N ILE A 226 -21.26 0.02 16.85
CA ILE A 226 -21.19 1.08 15.84
C ILE A 226 -20.25 0.57 14.75
N VAL A 227 -20.85 0.04 13.69
CA VAL A 227 -20.12 -0.59 12.58
C VAL A 227 -19.57 0.50 11.66
N SER A 228 -18.27 0.49 11.40
CA SER A 228 -17.77 1.16 10.20
C SER A 228 -18.15 0.32 9.00
N GLN A 229 -18.90 0.93 8.09
CA GLN A 229 -19.12 0.32 6.79
C GLN A 229 -17.75 0.16 6.13
N PRO A 230 -17.44 -0.98 5.50
CA PRO A 230 -16.22 -1.09 4.72
C PRO A 230 -16.24 0.09 3.75
N ALA A 231 -15.17 0.90 3.75
CA ALA A 231 -15.06 2.02 2.83
C ALA A 231 -15.43 1.49 1.43
N PRO A 232 -16.41 2.08 0.73
CA PRO A 232 -16.68 1.67 -0.63
C PRO A 232 -15.38 1.92 -1.39
N ARG A 233 -14.67 0.85 -1.79
CA ARG A 233 -13.55 0.97 -2.71
C ARG A 233 -14.00 1.84 -3.87
N SER A 234 -13.15 2.79 -4.25
CA SER A 234 -13.21 3.58 -5.48
C SER A 234 -14.16 2.95 -6.51
N ARG A 235 -15.28 3.67 -6.67
CA ARG A 235 -16.34 3.53 -7.68
C ARG A 235 -15.99 2.60 -8.85
N TRP A 236 -16.27 1.31 -8.71
CA TRP A 236 -16.48 0.41 -9.84
C TRP A 236 -17.92 0.58 -10.33
N MET A 237 -18.15 1.61 -11.15
CA MET A 237 -19.33 1.64 -12.03
C MET A 237 -19.02 0.80 -13.25
N MET A 238 -19.69 -0.34 -13.37
CA MET A 238 -19.88 -1.02 -14.65
C MET A 238 -20.55 -0.06 -15.63
N THR A 239 -19.92 0.12 -16.78
CA THR A 239 -20.58 0.17 -18.08
C THR A 239 -19.73 -0.62 -19.06
#